data_AF-A0A7X7F2R4-F1
#
_entry.id   AF-A0A7X7F2R4-F1
#
_cell.length_a   1.000
_cell.length_b   1.000
_cell.length_c   1.000
_cell.angle_alpha   90.00
_cell.angle_beta   90.00
_cell.angle_gamma   90.00
#
_symmetry.space_group_name_H-M   'P 1'
#
loop_
_entity.id
_entity.type
_entity.pdbx_description
1 polymer ?
#
loop_
_entity_poly.entity_id
_entity_poly.type
_entity_poly.pdbx_seq_one_letter_code
_entity_poly.pdbx_strand_id
1 'polypeptide(L)' 'MPSDVEQLRLIRAQTLALIVEMTARPKPSYDLDGQTVSWGDYLAKLRATVDWCERRLAGEELFEIHTRGLT' A
#
# COMPACT_ATOMS: atom_id res chain seq x y z
N MET A 1 -10.78 -20.56 -2.17
CA MET A 1 -10.56 -19.32 -1.38
C MET A 1 -9.21 -18.76 -1.81
N PRO A 2 -9.10 -17.47 -2.12
CA PRO A 2 -7.81 -16.88 -2.45
C PRO A 2 -6.87 -16.97 -1.24
N SER A 3 -5.60 -17.24 -1.51
CA SER A 3 -4.53 -17.21 -0.50
C SER A 3 -4.27 -15.79 0.01
N ASP A 4 -3.71 -15.67 1.21
CA ASP A 4 -3.36 -14.38 1.81
C ASP A 4 -2.43 -13.56 0.89
N VAL A 5 -1.51 -14.21 0.18
CA VAL A 5 -0.62 -13.58 -0.81
C VAL A 5 -1.40 -13.01 -2.00
N GLU A 6 -2.37 -13.75 -2.53
CA GLU A 6 -3.24 -13.26 -3.61
C GLU A 6 -4.11 -12.09 -3.14
N GLN A 7 -4.61 -12.14 -1.91
CA GLN A 7 -5.36 -11.04 -1.30
C GLN A 7 -4.49 -9.79 -1.13
N LEU A 8 -3.27 -9.93 -0.63
CA LEU A 8 -2.32 -8.81 -0.48
C LEU A 8 -1.97 -8.16 -1.83
N ARG A 9 -1.72 -8.99 -2.86
CA ARG A 9 -1.47 -8.48 -4.23
C ARG A 9 -2.67 -7.74 -4.79
N LEU A 10 -3.88 -8.26 -4.56
CA LEU A 10 -5.11 -7.63 -4.99
C LEU A 10 -5.33 -6.28 -4.31
N ILE A 11 -5.18 -6.22 -2.98
CA ILE A 11 -5.31 -4.97 -2.19
C ILE A 11 -4.31 -3.93 -2.69
N ARG A 12 -3.05 -4.34 -2.88
CA ARG A 12 -2.00 -3.46 -3.41
C ARG A 12 -2.37 -2.89 -4.78
N ALA A 13 -2.79 -3.74 -5.71
CA ALA A 13 -3.15 -3.33 -7.08
C ALA A 13 -4.33 -2.36 -7.08
N GLN A 14 -5.38 -2.64 -6.30
CA GLN A 14 -6.54 -1.77 -6.16
C GLN A 14 -6.18 -0.42 -5.53
N THR A 15 -5.33 -0.43 -4.50
CA THR A 15 -4.87 0.79 -3.83
C THR A 15 -4.03 1.67 -4.76
N LEU A 16 -3.15 1.08 -5.56
CA LEU A 16 -2.38 1.80 -6.58
C LEU A 16 -3.29 2.44 -7.63
N ALA A 17 -4.34 1.74 -8.08
CA ALA A 17 -5.31 2.29 -9.02
C ALA A 17 -6.03 3.52 -8.42
N LEU A 18 -6.44 3.45 -7.15
CA LEU A 18 -7.04 4.59 -6.44
C LEU A 18 -6.08 5.78 -6.33
N ILE A 19 -4.80 5.53 -6.04
CA ILE A 19 -3.77 6.59 -5.99
C ILE A 19 -3.64 7.27 -7.35
N VAL A 20 -3.61 6.51 -8.45
CA VAL A 20 -3.53 7.07 -9.81
C VAL A 20 -4.77 7.93 -10.11
N GLU A 21 -5.96 7.41 -9.84
CA GLU A 21 -7.22 8.14 -10.07
C GLU A 21 -7.25 9.45 -9.26
N MET A 22 -6.89 9.37 -7.99
CA MET A 22 -6.83 10.50 -7.10
C MET A 22 -5.83 11.54 -7.59
N THR A 23 -4.59 11.14 -7.85
CA THR A 23 -3.52 12.07 -8.23
C THR A 23 -3.71 12.68 -9.63
N ALA A 24 -4.51 12.05 -10.50
CA ALA A 24 -4.90 12.63 -11.79
C ALA A 24 -5.83 13.85 -11.65
N ARG A 25 -6.61 13.93 -10.56
CA ARG A 25 -7.53 15.05 -10.27
C ARG A 25 -7.50 15.40 -8.78
N PRO A 26 -6.43 16.07 -8.31
CA PRO A 26 -6.28 16.38 -6.89
C PRO A 26 -7.42 17.28 -6.44
N LYS A 27 -8.05 16.94 -5.30
CA LYS A 27 -9.06 17.79 -4.66
C LYS A 27 -8.43 18.55 -3.51
N PRO A 28 -8.78 19.83 -3.31
CA PRO A 28 -8.40 20.54 -2.09
C PRO A 28 -9.07 19.87 -0.89
N SER A 29 -8.48 20.03 0.28
CA SER A 29 -9.20 19.73 1.53
C SER A 29 -10.40 20.66 1.65
N TYR A 30 -11.55 20.13 2.07
CA TYR A 30 -12.77 20.92 2.22
C TYR A 30 -13.53 20.49 3.48
N ASP A 31 -14.26 21.43 4.07
CA ASP A 31 -15.15 21.17 5.20
C ASP A 31 -16.54 20.78 4.69
N LEU A 32 -17.08 19.70 5.22
CA LEU A 32 -18.43 19.23 4.92
C LEU A 32 -19.12 18.91 6.24
N ASP A 33 -20.22 19.62 6.54
CA ASP A 33 -20.99 19.50 7.78
C ASP A 33 -20.15 19.56 9.07
N GLY A 34 -19.13 20.44 9.08
CA GLY A 34 -18.21 20.62 10.22
C GLY A 34 -17.11 19.56 10.33
N GLN A 35 -16.97 18.67 9.35
CA GLN A 35 -15.86 17.72 9.25
C GLN A 35 -14.91 18.12 8.13
N THR A 36 -13.64 18.27 8.46
CA THR A 36 -12.59 18.50 7.47
C THR A 36 -12.27 17.21 6.74
N VAL A 37 -12.54 17.18 5.43
CA VAL A 37 -12.10 16.11 4.54
C VAL A 37 -10.73 16.47 4.00
N SER A 38 -9.67 15.95 4.63
CA SER A 38 -8.30 16.12 4.15
C SER A 38 -7.98 15.11 3.06
N TRP A 39 -7.89 15.60 1.83
CA TRP A 39 -7.52 14.77 0.68
C TRP A 39 -6.07 14.29 0.78
N GLY A 40 -5.20 15.13 1.35
CA GLY A 40 -3.81 14.78 1.65
C GLY A 40 -3.71 13.63 2.66
N ASP A 41 -4.54 13.65 3.70
CA ASP A 41 -4.55 12.57 4.71
C ASP A 41 -5.05 11.26 4.11
N TYR A 42 -6.05 11.34 3.22
CA TYR A 42 -6.55 10.16 2.53
C TYR A 42 -5.49 9.57 1.60
N LEU A 43 -4.80 10.40 0.80
CA LEU A 43 -3.68 9.94 -0.04
C LEU A 43 -2.54 9.35 0.80
N ALA A 44 -2.23 9.93 1.96
CA ALA A 44 -1.21 9.41 2.86
C ALA A 44 -1.59 8.01 3.39
N LYS A 45 -2.85 7.79 3.75
CA LYS A 45 -3.36 6.47 4.16
C LYS A 45 -3.24 5.44 3.03
N LEU A 46 -3.59 5.81 1.79
CA LEU A 46 -3.44 4.89 0.65
C LEU A 46 -1.99 4.48 0.41
N ARG A 47 -1.05 5.43 0.47
CA ARG A 47 0.39 5.14 0.35
C ARG A 47 0.86 4.20 1.48
N ALA A 48 0.45 4.45 2.72
CA ALA A 48 0.80 3.59 3.85
C ALA A 48 0.26 2.16 3.68
N THR A 49 -0.93 1.99 3.08
CA THR A 49 -1.47 0.66 2.75
C THR A 49 -0.62 -0.06 1.70
N VAL A 50 -0.17 0.63 0.64
CA VAL A 50 0.75 0.05 -0.35
C VAL A 50 2.05 -0.39 0.34
N ASP A 51 2.66 0.48 1.14
CA ASP A 51 3.90 0.17 1.87
C ASP A 51 3.74 -1.01 2.84
N TRP A 52 2.56 -1.15 3.45
CA TRP A 52 2.24 -2.30 4.29
C TRP A 52 2.13 -3.59 3.47
N CYS A 53 1.46 -3.56 2.30
CA CYS A 53 1.35 -4.72 1.41
C CYS A 53 2.74 -5.16 0.91
N GLU A 54 3.59 -4.22 0.49
CA GLU A 54 4.95 -4.53 0.02
C GLU A 54 5.78 -5.17 1.14
N ARG A 55 5.71 -4.66 2.38
CA ARG A 55 6.41 -5.25 3.52
C ARG A 55 5.92 -6.67 3.85
N ARG A 56 4.62 -6.92 3.76
CA ARG A 56 4.06 -8.26 3.97
C ARG A 56 4.49 -9.22 2.87
N LEU A 57 4.41 -8.80 1.60
CA LEU A 57 4.82 -9.62 0.46
C LEU A 57 6.32 -9.93 0.46
N ALA A 58 7.16 -8.96 0.83
CA ALA A 58 8.61 -9.16 0.96
C ALA A 58 8.98 -10.10 2.12
N GLY A 59 8.18 -10.11 3.20
CA GLY A 59 8.38 -11.04 4.32
C GLY A 59 8.01 -12.49 4.01
N GLU A 60 7.22 -12.73 2.96
CA GLU A 60 6.86 -14.06 2.47
C GLU A 60 7.90 -14.64 1.50
N GLU A 61 8.82 -13.82 0.97
CA GLU A 61 10.01 -14.31 0.27
C GLU A 61 11.01 -14.87 1.30
N LEU A 62 10.83 -16.14 1.65
CA LEU A 62 11.82 -16.92 2.39
C LEU A 62 13.10 -16.97 1.56
N PHE A 63 14.14 -16.23 1.99
CA PHE A 63 15.47 -16.36 1.42
C PHE A 63 16.30 -17.31 2.29
N GLU A 64 16.93 -18.31 1.67
CA GLU A 64 17.91 -19.16 2.32
C GLU A 64 19.29 -18.49 2.23
N ILE A 65 19.86 -18.09 3.38
CA ILE A 65 21.24 -17.60 3.42
C ILE A 65 22.19 -18.79 3.53
N HIS A 66 22.81 -19.16 2.41
CA HIS A 66 23.97 -20.06 2.43
C HIS A 66 25.24 -19.25 2.74
N THR A 67 25.79 -19.41 3.94
CA THR A 67 27.12 -18.91 4.27
C THR A 67 28.17 -19.96 3.91
N ARG A 68 29.28 -19.55 3.28
CA ARG A 68 30.44 -20.42 3.03
C ARG A 68 31.62 -19.90 3.83
N GLY A 69 32.08 -20.69 4.80
CA GLY A 69 33.32 -20.41 5.51
C GLY A 69 34.52 -20.62 4.59
N LEU A 70 35.45 -19.66 4.57
CA LEU A 70 36.79 -19.81 4.03
C LEU A 70 37.73 -20.07 5.21
N THR A 71 38.60 -21.08 5.09
CA THR A 71 39.63 -21.44 6.09
C THR A 71 41.00 -21.10 5.53
#